data_AF-A0A349M5I0-F1
#
_entry.id   AF-A0A349M5I0-F1
#
_cell.length_a   1.000
_cell.length_b   1.000
_cell.length_c   1.000
_cell.angle_alpha   90.00
_cell.angle_beta   90.00
_cell.angle_gamma   90.00
#
_symmetry.space_group_name_H-M   'P 1'
#
loop_
_entity.id
_entity.type
_entity.pdbx_description
1 polymer ?
#
loop_
_entity_poly.entity_id
_entity_poly.type
_entity_poly.pdbx_seq_one_letter_code
_entity_poly.pdbx_strand_id
1 'polypeptide(L)' 'MSTQVESGTIDQLSINTIRTVAMDAVQAANSGHSGTPMA' A
#
# COMPACT_ATOMS: atom_id res chain seq x y z
N MET A 1 -7.39 25.74 16.20
CA MET A 1 -7.45 24.39 15.59
C MET A 1 -6.12 23.73 15.86
N SER A 2 -6.00 23.02 16.98
CA SER A 2 -4.75 22.38 17.40
C SER A 2 -4.69 21.01 16.74
N THR A 3 -3.88 20.87 15.69
CA THR A 3 -3.72 19.57 15.01
C THR A 3 -2.73 18.74 15.79
N GLN A 4 -3.23 17.99 16.76
CA GLN A 4 -2.47 16.91 17.36
C GLN A 4 -2.28 15.86 16.27
N VAL A 5 -1.04 15.75 15.79
CA VAL A 5 -0.64 14.67 14.89
C VAL A 5 -0.59 13.42 15.76
N GLU A 6 -1.69 12.67 15.80
CA GLU A 6 -1.72 11.36 16.44
C GLU A 6 -0.71 10.47 15.74
N SER A 7 0.36 10.05 16.43
CA SER A 7 1.41 9.21 15.85
C SER A 7 0.85 7.96 15.16
N GLY A 8 -0.24 7.39 15.70
CA GLY A 8 -0.96 6.28 15.07
C GLY A 8 -1.54 6.59 13.69
N THR A 9 -1.87 7.85 13.37
CA THR A 9 -2.38 8.24 12.05
C THR A 9 -1.28 8.30 10.99
N ILE A 10 -0.08 8.78 11.35
CA ILE A 10 1.07 8.81 10.44
C ILE A 10 1.61 7.41 10.19
N ASP A 11 1.65 6.57 11.21
CA ASP A 11 2.09 5.18 11.06
C ASP A 11 1.15 4.42 10.12
N GLN A 12 -0.16 4.56 10.31
CA GLN A 12 -1.15 3.94 9.42
C GLN A 12 -1.08 4.50 7.99
N LEU A 13 -0.89 5.81 7.83
CA LEU A 13 -0.69 6.43 6.52
C LEU A 13 0.54 5.84 5.83
N SER A 14 1.68 5.78 6.54
CA SER A 14 2.95 5.25 6.02
C SER A 14 2.83 3.77 5.63
N ILE A 15 2.19 2.96 6.48
CA ILE A 15 1.91 1.54 6.20
C ILE A 15 1.06 1.40 4.94
N ASN A 16 -0.01 2.19 4.81
CA ASN A 16 -0.88 2.15 3.63
C ASN A 16 -0.13 2.61 2.37
N THR A 17 0.69 3.65 2.45
CA THR A 17 1.52 4.11 1.33
C THR A 17 2.48 3.01 0.84
N ILE A 18 3.19 2.34 1.76
CA ILE A 18 4.12 1.25 1.40
C ILE A 18 3.36 0.09 0.74
N ARG A 19 2.19 -0.29 1.27
CA ARG A 19 1.36 -1.35 0.68
C ARG A 19 0.94 -1.01 -0.75
N THR A 20 0.48 0.22 -0.99
CA THR A 20 0.05 0.66 -2.32
C THR A 20 1.22 0.64 -3.30
N VAL A 21 2.36 1.23 -2.94
CA VAL A 21 3.57 1.24 -3.79
C VAL A 21 4.07 -0.17 -4.08
N ALA A 22 4.02 -1.08 -3.10
CA ALA A 22 4.43 -2.47 -3.31
C ALA A 22 3.49 -3.21 -4.28
N MET A 23 2.16 -3.05 -4.15
CA MET A 23 1.21 -3.64 -5.08
C MET A 23 1.39 -3.08 -6.49
N ASP A 24 1.55 -1.77 -6.64
CA ASP A 24 1.77 -1.12 -7.93
C ASP A 24 3.11 -1.55 -8.55
N ALA A 25 4.16 -1.65 -7.76
CA ALA A 25 5.47 -2.12 -8.21
C ALA A 25 5.43 -3.59 -8.67
N VAL A 26 4.70 -4.47 -7.96
CA VAL A 26 4.52 -5.87 -8.36
C VAL A 26 3.71 -5.97 -9.66
N GLN A 27 2.65 -5.19 -9.81
CA GLN A 27 1.87 -5.12 -11.06
C GLN A 27 2.71 -4.56 -12.22
N ALA A 28 3.46 -3.48 -11.98
CA ALA A 28 4.30 -2.82 -12.97
C ALA A 28 5.53 -3.64 -13.38
N ALA A 29 6.05 -4.50 -12.49
CA ALA A 29 7.18 -5.37 -12.77
C ALA A 29 6.87 -6.45 -13.83
N ASN A 30 5.61 -6.54 -14.33
CA ASN A 30 5.13 -7.44 -15.39
C ASN A 30 5.68 -8.87 -15.26
N SER A 31 5.96 -9.27 -14.01
CA SER A 31 6.55 -10.54 -13.64
C SER A 31 5.37 -11.47 -13.43
N GLY A 32 4.97 -12.13 -14.52
CA GLY A 32 3.88 -13.12 -14.56
C GLY A 32 3.89 -14.00 -13.31
N HIS A 33 2.76 -14.14 -12.64
CA HIS A 33 1.75 -15.11 -13.08
C HIS A 33 0.35 -14.66 -12.62
N SER A 34 -0.46 -14.15 -13.55
CA SER A 34 -1.92 -14.01 -13.39
C SER A 34 -2.61 -15.39 -13.45
N GLY A 35 -2.13 -16.35 -12.65
CA GLY A 35 -2.44 -17.77 -12.85
C GLY A 35 -3.59 -18.35 -12.05
N THR A 36 -4.19 -17.58 -11.13
CA THR A 36 -5.47 -17.96 -10.55
C THR A 36 -6.33 -16.71 -10.48
N PRO A 37 -7.32 -16.55 -11.37
CA PRO A 37 -8.39 -15.61 -11.10
C PRO A 37 -8.96 -15.98 -9.73
N MET A 38 -9.10 -14.99 -8.85
CA MET A 38 -9.94 -15.13 -7.68
C MET A 38 -11.37 -15.31 -8.20
N ALA A 39 -11.75 -16.57 -8.41
CA ALA A 39 -13.13 -17.01 -8.33
C ALA A 39 -13.54 -17.07 -6.85
#